data_AF-A0A2K3KE80-F1
#
_entry.id   AF-A0A2K3KE80-F1
#
_cell.length_a   1.000
_cell.length_b   1.000
_cell.length_c   1.000
_cell.angle_alpha   90.00
_cell.angle_beta   90.00
_cell.angle_gamma   90.00
#
_symmetry.space_group_name_H-M   'P 1'
#
loop_
_entity.id
_entity.type
_entity.pdbx_description
1 polymer ?
#
loop_
_entity_poly.entity_id
_entity_poly.type
_entity_poly.pdbx_seq_one_letter_code
_entity_poly.pdbx_strand_id
1 'polypeptide(L)' 'MVDTEAERSIGVIDPSEEIKLGGNKYYRYIGSLTVPPCTEDVIWTIYNK' A
#
# COMPACT_ATOMS: atom_id res chain seq x y z
N MET A 1 10.67 -18.09 -6.12
CA MET A 1 9.29 -18.61 -6.08
C MET A 1 8.49 -17.68 -6.98
N VAL A 2 8.00 -18.19 -8.12
CA VAL A 2 7.11 -17.42 -9.00
C VAL A 2 5.71 -17.80 -8.56
N ASP A 3 5.03 -16.89 -7.87
CA ASP A 3 3.63 -17.06 -7.54
C ASP A 3 2.84 -17.17 -8.84
N THR A 4 2.32 -18.37 -9.10
CA THR A 4 1.44 -18.62 -10.25
C THR A 4 0.03 -18.25 -9.82
N GLU A 5 -0.22 -16.96 -9.62
CA GLU A 5 -1.55 -16.46 -9.31
C GLU A 5 -2.32 -16.27 -10.62
N ALA A 6 -3.45 -16.97 -10.73
CA ALA A 6 -4.38 -16.79 -11.83
C ALA A 6 -4.93 -15.35 -11.81
N GLU A 7 -4.77 -14.62 -12.91
CA GLU A 7 -5.30 -13.26 -13.03
C GLU A 7 -6.81 -13.26 -12.80
N ARG A 8 -7.28 -12.47 -11.84
CA ARG A 8 -8.70 -12.24 -11.56
C ARG A 8 -9.10 -10.86 -12.06
N SER A 9 -10.13 -10.78 -12.90
CA SER A 9 -10.68 -9.49 -13.33
C SER A 9 -11.41 -8.81 -12.16
N ILE A 10 -10.86 -7.70 -11.68
CA ILE A 10 -11.38 -6.96 -10.51
C ILE A 10 -12.40 -5.86 -10.88
N GLY A 11 -12.59 -5.56 -12.17
CA GLY A 11 -13.48 -4.48 -12.63
C GLY A 11 -12.86 -3.08 -12.47
N VAL A 12 -13.69 -2.03 -12.51
CA VAL A 12 -13.27 -0.64 -12.22
C VAL A 12 -13.46 -0.38 -10.73
N ILE A 13 -12.38 -0.08 -10.03
CA ILE A 13 -12.38 0.31 -8.61
C ILE A 13 -11.98 1.78 -8.52
N ASP A 14 -12.70 2.56 -7.72
CA ASP A 14 -12.25 3.88 -7.29
C ASP A 14 -11.37 3.72 -6.03
N PRO A 15 -10.06 3.99 -6.11
CA PRO A 15 -9.16 3.83 -4.96
C PRO A 15 -9.52 4.73 -3.77
N SER A 16 -10.26 5.82 -3.99
CA SER A 16 -10.65 6.75 -2.92
C SER A 16 -11.76 6.21 -2.02
N GLU A 17 -12.59 5.30 -2.52
CA GLU A 17 -13.63 4.60 -1.73
C GLU A 17 -13.01 3.52 -0.82
N GLU A 18 -11.97 2.85 -1.32
CA GLU A 18 -11.26 1.81 -0.58
C GLU A 18 -10.28 2.39 0.45
N ILE A 19 -9.54 3.42 0.06
CA ILE A 19 -8.53 4.06 0.90
C ILE A 19 -9.17 5.24 1.64
N LYS A 20 -9.62 4.98 2.86
CA LYS A 20 -10.24 5.99 3.76
C LYS A 20 -9.23 6.98 4.35
N LEU A 21 -8.46 7.67 3.52
CA LEU A 21 -7.50 8.72 3.92
C LEU A 21 -8.17 10.01 4.41
N GLY A 22 -9.51 10.07 4.48
CA GLY A 22 -10.26 11.25 4.95
C GLY A 22 -10.08 11.59 6.43
N GLY A 23 -9.37 10.76 7.21
CA GLY A 23 -9.04 11.04 8.61
C GLY A 23 -7.67 11.70 8.76
N ASN A 24 -7.58 12.74 9.60
CA ASN A 24 -6.30 13.41 9.93
C ASN A 24 -5.36 12.56 10.82
N LYS A 25 -5.73 11.32 11.15
CA LYS A 25 -4.96 10.42 12.00
C LYS A 25 -4.25 9.39 11.14
N TYR A 26 -2.99 9.65 10.85
CA TYR A 26 -2.10 8.71 10.19
C TYR A 26 -0.70 8.85 10.78
N TYR A 27 0.06 7.77 10.70
CA TYR A 27 1.49 7.79 11.01
C TYR A 27 2.26 7.87 9.71
N ARG A 28 3.30 8.71 9.68
CA ARG A 28 4.19 8.83 8.53
C ARG A 28 5.62 8.62 8.96
N TYR A 29 6.33 7.76 8.25
CA TYR A 29 7.76 7.50 8.50
C TYR A 29 8.50 7.23 7.20
N ILE A 30 9.79 7.52 7.20
CA ILE A 30 10.71 7.16 6.12
C ILE A 30 11.32 5.81 6.49
N GLY A 31 11.20 4.83 5.62
CA GLY A 31 11.68 3.47 5.82
C GLY A 31 12.14 2.85 4.51
N SER A 32 11.98 1.53 4.40
CA SER A 32 12.41 0.76 3.23
C SER A 32 11.27 -0.04 2.58
N LEU A 33 11.54 -0.58 1.39
CA LEU A 33 10.69 -1.58 0.77
C LEU A 33 10.61 -2.82 1.65
N THR A 34 9.41 -3.33 1.87
CA THR A 34 9.18 -4.58 2.63
C THR A 34 9.45 -5.84 1.81
N VAL A 35 9.81 -5.65 0.54
CA VAL A 35 10.21 -6.70 -0.39
C VAL A 35 11.65 -6.47 -0.86
N PRO A 36 12.42 -7.53 -1.14
CA PRO A 36 13.73 -7.38 -1.77
C PRO A 36 13.62 -6.49 -3.02
N PRO A 37 14.52 -5.51 -3.21
CA PRO A 37 15.83 -5.37 -2.59
C PRO A 37 15.90 -4.54 -1.29
N CYS A 38 14.78 -4.30 -0.60
CA CYS A 38 14.73 -3.58 0.68
C CYS A 38 15.32 -2.16 0.63
N THR A 39 15.19 -1.46 -0.50
CA THR A 39 15.71 -0.10 -0.71
C THR A 39 15.10 0.89 0.28
N GLU A 40 15.94 1.75 0.86
CA GLU A 40 15.55 2.81 1.79
C GLU A 40 14.90 4.01 1.09
N ASP A 41 14.62 5.09 1.84
CA ASP A 41 13.98 6.34 1.38
C ASP A 41 12.53 6.20 0.88
N VAL A 42 11.79 5.21 1.40
CA VAL A 42 10.35 5.05 1.12
C VAL A 42 9.52 5.75 2.18
N ILE A 43 8.62 6.65 1.76
CA ILE A 43 7.67 7.33 2.67
C ILE A 43 6.44 6.45 2.87
N TRP A 44 6.31 5.88 4.05
CA TRP A 44 5.14 5.11 4.46
C TRP A 44 4.09 6.02 5.11
N THR A 45 2.85 5.94 4.62
CA THR A 45 1.68 6.56 5.26
C THR A 45 0.76 5.46 5.75
N ILE A 46 0.70 5.26 7.06
CA ILE A 46 -0.12 4.24 7.70
C ILE A 46 -1.36 4.91 8.30
N TYR A 47 -2.52 4.55 7.76
CA TYR A 47 -3.80 5.01 8.30
C TYR A 47 -4.03 4.47 9.72
N ASN A 48 -4.47 5.33 10.64
CA ASN A 48 -4.85 4.96 12.00
C ASN A 48 -6.37 4.99 12.14
N LYS A 49 -6.97 3.86 12.56
CA LYS A 49 -8.42 3.65 12.62
C LYS A 49 -9.04 4.25 13.88
#